data_AF-A0A1N7Q0Y9-F1
#
_entry.id   AF-A0A1N7Q0Y9-F1
#
_cell.length_a   1.000
_cell.length_b   1.000
_cell.length_c   1.000
_cell.angle_alpha   90.00
_cell.angle_beta   90.00
_cell.angle_gamma   90.00
#
_symmetry.space_group_name_H-M   'P 1'
#
loop_
_entity.id
_entity.type
_entity.pdbx_description
1 polymer ?
#
loop_
_entity_poly.entity_id
_entity_poly.type
_entity_poly.pdbx_seq_one_letter_code
_entity_poly.pdbx_strand_id
1 'polypeptide(L)'
;MKKTWVLLPLLIIAGCIAVQSCSKSNEVDLSQSGGTDSTGTGGGGSSCDTANMQYAANVVPILKASCTSCHGSAGGISLGTYAQVKAQVDNGALIGSITHASGYVAMPYNRSKLSDCEINTIKAWIARGALNN
;
A
#
# COMPACT_ATOMS: atom_id res chain seq x y z
N MET A 1 -8.37 -17.49 -48.43
CA MET A 1 -9.13 -18.66 -47.94
C MET A 1 -9.93 -18.20 -46.75
N LYS A 2 -11.26 -18.12 -46.88
CA LYS A 2 -12.16 -17.38 -45.99
C LYS A 2 -13.35 -18.26 -45.61
N LYS A 3 -13.68 -18.21 -44.31
CA LYS A 3 -14.94 -18.58 -43.65
C LYS A 3 -15.25 -20.07 -43.46
N THR A 4 -15.44 -20.43 -42.19
CA THR A 4 -16.55 -21.29 -41.76
C THR A 4 -17.27 -20.62 -40.59
N TRP A 5 -18.57 -20.41 -40.80
CA TRP A 5 -19.59 -19.82 -39.93
C TRP A 5 -20.58 -20.94 -39.60
N VAL A 6 -20.85 -21.26 -38.33
CA VAL A 6 -22.05 -22.01 -37.88
C VAL A 6 -22.31 -21.61 -36.41
N LEU A 7 -23.19 -20.65 -36.16
CA LEU A 7 -24.58 -20.77 -35.69
C LEU A 7 -24.76 -21.19 -34.22
N LEU A 8 -25.21 -20.19 -33.46
CA LEU A 8 -25.82 -20.20 -32.12
C LEU A 8 -27.18 -20.92 -32.12
N PRO A 9 -27.64 -21.45 -30.97
CA PRO A 9 -29.05 -21.28 -30.62
C PRO A 9 -29.20 -20.49 -29.32
N LEU A 10 -30.05 -19.46 -29.44
CA LEU A 10 -30.65 -18.64 -28.40
C LEU A 10 -31.58 -19.53 -27.55
N LEU A 11 -31.50 -19.47 -26.22
CA LEU A 11 -32.62 -19.88 -25.36
C LEU A 11 -32.94 -18.75 -24.38
N ILE A 12 -34.14 -18.21 -24.60
CA ILE A 12 -34.78 -17.10 -23.91
C ILE A 12 -35.32 -17.62 -22.57
N ILE A 13 -34.98 -16.96 -21.47
CA ILE A 13 -35.84 -16.95 -20.28
C ILE A 13 -36.08 -15.48 -19.92
N ALA A 14 -37.25 -15.02 -20.32
CA ALA A 14 -37.80 -13.73 -19.96
C ALA A 14 -38.56 -13.85 -18.63
N GLY A 15 -38.43 -12.83 -17.78
CA GLY A 15 -39.57 -12.27 -17.05
C GLY A 15 -39.59 -12.42 -15.52
N CYS A 16 -39.45 -11.25 -14.87
CA CYS A 16 -40.12 -10.80 -13.63
C CYS A 16 -39.73 -11.52 -12.33
N ILE A 17 -39.31 -10.85 -11.26
CA ILE A 17 -40.16 -9.98 -10.42
C ILE A 17 -39.29 -8.92 -9.75
N ALA A 18 -39.66 -7.65 -9.93
CA ALA A 18 -39.33 -6.60 -8.97
C ALA A 18 -40.45 -6.57 -7.92
N VAL A 19 -40.10 -6.74 -6.65
CA VAL A 19 -40.80 -6.09 -5.54
C VAL A 19 -39.78 -5.71 -4.47
N GLN A 20 -39.91 -4.45 -4.05
CA GLN A 20 -39.15 -3.78 -2.99
C GLN A 20 -39.48 -4.39 -1.63
N SER A 21 -38.54 -4.38 -0.68
CA SER A 21 -38.66 -3.55 0.53
C SER A 21 -37.56 -3.88 1.54
N CYS A 22 -36.88 -2.83 2.02
CA CYS A 22 -36.06 -2.82 3.22
C CYS A 22 -36.90 -3.14 4.47
N SER A 23 -36.27 -3.67 5.53
CA SER A 23 -36.37 -3.16 6.91
C SER A 23 -35.51 -3.95 7.91
N LYS A 24 -34.82 -3.19 8.78
CA LYS A 24 -34.11 -3.56 10.01
C LYS A 24 -32.76 -4.25 9.85
N SER A 25 -31.71 -3.42 9.74
CA SER A 25 -30.44 -3.73 10.40
C SER A 25 -30.53 -3.18 11.82
N ASN A 26 -30.12 -4.03 12.75
CA ASN A 26 -30.41 -3.99 14.17
C ASN A 26 -29.86 -2.75 14.87
N GLU A 27 -30.47 -2.50 16.02
CA GLU A 27 -30.12 -1.48 16.99
C GLU A 27 -28.62 -1.22 17.17
N VAL A 28 -28.28 0.06 17.19
CA VAL A 28 -27.09 0.57 17.87
C VAL A 28 -27.40 0.60 19.36
N ASP A 29 -26.92 -0.39 20.12
CA ASP A 29 -26.59 -0.16 21.52
C ASP A 29 -25.58 -1.20 22.06
N LEU A 30 -24.41 -0.68 22.42
CA LEU A 30 -23.53 -1.09 23.50
C LEU A 30 -22.61 -2.32 23.40
N SER A 31 -21.33 -1.97 23.60
CA SER A 31 -20.36 -2.67 24.45
C SER A 31 -19.54 -3.80 23.83
N GLN A 32 -18.45 -3.36 23.19
CA GLN A 32 -17.07 -3.75 23.53
C GLN A 32 -16.90 -5.05 24.34
N SER A 33 -16.53 -6.15 23.67
CA SER A 33 -15.17 -6.71 23.80
C SER A 33 -15.04 -7.89 22.83
N GLY A 34 -14.05 -7.79 21.95
CA GLY A 34 -13.65 -8.83 21.00
C GLY A 34 -12.29 -8.44 20.48
N GLY A 35 -11.26 -8.91 21.19
CA GLY A 35 -9.91 -8.33 21.20
C GLY A 35 -9.28 -8.15 19.84
N THR A 36 -8.77 -6.94 19.62
CA THR A 36 -7.59 -6.71 18.80
C THR A 36 -6.64 -5.86 19.63
N ASP A 37 -5.56 -6.49 20.09
CA ASP A 37 -4.43 -5.83 20.72
C ASP A 37 -3.83 -4.84 19.72
N SER A 38 -4.29 -3.60 19.80
CA SER A 38 -3.68 -2.43 19.20
C SER A 38 -3.19 -1.53 20.33
N THR A 39 -2.02 -1.87 20.86
CA THR A 39 -1.15 -0.87 21.49
C THR A 39 -0.19 -0.40 20.41
N GLY A 40 -0.54 0.71 19.76
CA GLY A 40 0.22 1.30 18.66
C GLY A 40 -0.45 2.57 18.14
N THR A 41 -0.40 3.61 18.96
CA THR A 41 -0.90 4.96 18.68
C THR A 41 -0.41 5.54 17.35
N GLY A 42 -1.35 5.77 16.43
CA GLY A 42 -1.28 6.85 15.45
C GLY A 42 -1.19 6.45 13.98
N GLY A 43 -2.35 6.26 13.32
CA GLY A 43 -2.43 6.39 11.86
C GLY A 43 -3.43 5.47 11.16
N GLY A 44 -4.73 5.73 11.35
CA GLY A 44 -5.79 5.42 10.38
C GLY A 44 -5.88 3.99 9.88
N GLY A 45 -6.71 3.17 10.53
CA GLY A 45 -7.23 1.91 10.00
C GLY A 45 -8.13 2.11 8.78
N SER A 46 -7.53 2.52 7.67
CA SER A 46 -8.06 2.38 6.32
C SER A 46 -7.29 1.25 5.66
N SER A 47 -7.95 0.39 4.90
CA SER A 47 -7.28 -0.60 4.04
C SER A 47 -6.04 0.02 3.41
N CYS A 48 -4.90 -0.68 3.47
CA CYS A 48 -3.67 -0.21 2.84
C CYS A 48 -3.84 -0.20 1.31
N ASP A 49 -4.41 0.89 0.81
CA ASP A 49 -4.65 1.06 -0.61
C ASP A 49 -3.34 1.35 -1.30
N THR A 50 -2.93 0.42 -2.15
CA THR A 50 -1.70 0.51 -2.95
C THR A 50 -2.01 0.82 -4.43
N ALA A 51 -3.27 1.14 -4.75
CA ALA A 51 -3.66 1.65 -6.05
C ALA A 51 -3.14 3.08 -6.24
N ASN A 52 -2.64 3.37 -7.46
CA ASN A 52 -2.27 4.73 -7.86
C ASN A 52 -1.23 5.46 -6.98
N MET A 53 -0.19 4.75 -6.54
CA MET A 53 0.89 5.35 -5.75
C MET A 53 1.62 6.50 -6.47
N GLN A 54 1.83 7.58 -5.74
CA GLN A 54 2.59 8.76 -6.12
C GLN A 54 3.72 9.02 -5.14
N TYR A 55 4.88 9.46 -5.64
CA TYR A 55 6.05 9.70 -4.79
C TYR A 55 5.78 10.79 -3.76
N ALA A 56 5.28 11.95 -4.20
CA ALA A 56 5.08 13.11 -3.33
C ALA A 56 3.98 12.88 -2.30
N ALA A 57 2.89 12.21 -2.68
CA ALA A 57 1.71 12.04 -1.82
C ALA A 57 1.82 10.83 -0.87
N ASN A 58 2.43 9.72 -1.31
CA ASN A 58 2.40 8.46 -0.54
C ASN A 58 3.76 8.10 0.05
N VAL A 59 4.86 8.32 -0.68
CA VAL A 59 6.19 7.85 -0.25
C VAL A 59 6.93 8.90 0.59
N VAL A 60 6.91 10.16 0.17
CA VAL A 60 7.60 11.26 0.89
C VAL A 60 7.15 11.38 2.36
N PRO A 61 5.86 11.24 2.72
CA PRO A 61 5.46 11.27 4.13
C PRO A 61 6.13 10.18 4.97
N ILE A 62 6.24 8.95 4.45
CA ILE A 62 6.90 7.83 5.14
C ILE A 62 8.40 8.12 5.31
N LEU A 63 9.06 8.60 4.25
CA LEU A 63 10.48 8.94 4.31
C LEU A 63 10.77 10.05 5.32
N LYS A 64 9.91 11.09 5.36
CA LYS A 64 10.03 12.19 6.33
C LYS A 64 9.80 11.74 7.77
N ALA A 65 8.83 10.85 8.00
CA ALA A 65 8.51 10.36 9.32
C ALA A 65 9.59 9.43 9.89
N SER A 66 10.14 8.55 9.04
CA SER A 66 10.92 7.40 9.52
C SER A 66 12.38 7.39 9.10
N CYS A 67 12.81 8.26 8.16
CA CYS A 67 14.16 8.19 7.58
C CYS A 67 14.96 9.48 7.76
N THR A 68 14.36 10.65 7.57
CA THR A 68 15.13 11.91 7.44
C THR A 68 15.79 12.41 8.71
N SER A 69 15.42 11.89 9.89
CA SER A 69 16.08 12.23 11.16
C SER A 69 17.56 11.84 11.18
N CYS A 70 17.93 10.73 10.54
CA CYS A 70 19.31 10.29 10.37
C CYS A 70 19.81 10.46 8.93
N HIS A 71 18.95 10.27 7.93
CA HIS A 71 19.27 10.35 6.50
C HIS A 71 18.93 11.70 5.86
N GLY A 72 19.01 12.77 6.65
CA GLY A 72 18.93 14.15 6.18
C GLY A 72 20.24 14.59 5.51
N SER A 73 20.75 15.76 5.90
CA SER A 73 21.98 16.32 5.32
C SER A 73 23.28 15.71 5.88
N ALA A 74 23.21 14.98 7.01
CA ALA A 74 24.38 14.65 7.83
C ALA A 74 24.73 13.15 7.93
N GLY A 75 24.06 12.26 7.19
CA GLY A 75 24.11 10.80 7.42
C GLY A 75 24.92 9.95 6.44
N GLY A 76 25.77 10.54 5.60
CA GLY A 76 26.50 9.85 4.52
C GLY A 76 25.61 9.43 3.32
N ILE A 77 24.38 8.96 3.60
CA ILE A 77 23.29 8.80 2.64
C ILE A 77 22.22 9.84 2.96
N SER A 78 21.92 10.70 2.00
CA SER A 78 20.84 11.68 2.10
C SER A 78 19.62 11.20 1.32
N LEU A 79 18.42 11.35 1.87
CA LEU A 79 17.14 11.01 1.23
C LEU A 79 16.27 12.27 1.01
N GLY A 80 16.90 13.44 0.91
CA GLY A 80 16.20 14.73 0.83
C GLY A 80 15.61 15.05 -0.54
N THR A 81 16.08 14.39 -1.60
CA THR A 81 15.61 14.59 -2.98
C THR A 81 15.19 13.27 -3.61
N TYR A 82 14.28 13.33 -4.58
CA TYR A 82 13.88 12.17 -5.36
C TYR A 82 15.08 11.43 -5.98
N ALA A 83 16.05 12.15 -6.55
CA ALA A 83 17.21 11.54 -7.19
C ALA A 83 18.03 10.69 -6.21
N GLN A 84 18.19 11.15 -4.97
CA GLN A 84 18.91 10.40 -3.96
C GLN A 84 18.14 9.18 -3.46
N VAL A 85 16.81 9.29 -3.31
CA VAL A 85 15.94 8.14 -2.99
C VAL A 85 15.98 7.12 -4.12
N LYS A 86 15.87 7.57 -5.37
CA LYS A 86 15.90 6.72 -6.55
C LYS A 86 17.22 5.96 -6.67
N ALA A 87 18.36 6.56 -6.32
CA ALA A 87 19.64 5.86 -6.27
C ALA A 87 19.62 4.67 -5.27
N GLN A 88 18.94 4.80 -4.13
CA GLN A 88 18.77 3.71 -3.16
C GLN A 88 17.72 2.67 -3.59
N VAL A 89 16.77 3.06 -4.43
CA VAL A 89 15.86 2.10 -5.08
C VAL A 89 16.64 1.26 -6.10
N ASP A 90 17.43 1.91 -6.94
CA ASP A 90 18.12 1.27 -8.07
C ASP A 90 19.23 0.31 -7.64
N ASN A 91 19.89 0.59 -6.51
CA ASN A 91 20.88 -0.32 -5.93
C ASN A 91 20.26 -1.38 -4.98
N GLY A 92 18.93 -1.39 -4.83
CA GLY A 92 18.20 -2.32 -3.96
C GLY A 92 18.28 -2.04 -2.46
N ALA A 93 19.08 -1.07 -2.02
CA ALA A 93 19.33 -0.80 -0.62
C ALA A 93 18.06 -0.36 0.13
N LEU A 94 17.18 0.43 -0.50
CA LEU A 94 15.95 0.90 0.15
C LEU A 94 15.07 -0.28 0.57
N ILE A 95 14.74 -1.19 -0.35
CA ILE A 95 13.89 -2.34 -0.05
C ILE A 95 14.59 -3.31 0.90
N GLY A 96 15.86 -3.64 0.65
CA GLY A 96 16.61 -4.54 1.52
C GLY A 96 16.66 -4.05 2.97
N SER A 97 16.90 -2.75 3.15
CA SER A 97 17.02 -2.15 4.48
C SER A 97 15.68 -2.06 5.21
N ILE A 98 14.59 -1.62 4.56
CA ILE A 98 13.28 -1.47 5.23
C ILE A 98 12.57 -2.81 5.49
N THR A 99 12.95 -3.86 4.75
CA THR A 99 12.42 -5.22 4.96
C THR A 99 13.26 -6.04 5.94
N HIS A 100 14.40 -5.49 6.40
CA HIS A 100 15.39 -6.17 7.25
C HIS A 100 15.92 -7.45 6.57
N ALA A 101 16.16 -7.39 5.26
CA ALA A 101 16.68 -8.52 4.51
C ALA A 101 18.15 -8.80 4.87
N SER A 102 18.53 -10.08 4.82
CA SER A 102 19.92 -10.50 5.05
C SER A 102 20.88 -9.80 4.06
N GLY A 103 22.03 -9.35 4.55
CA GLY A 103 23.01 -8.61 3.76
C GLY A 103 22.78 -7.09 3.67
N TYR A 104 21.69 -6.57 4.25
CA TYR A 104 21.41 -5.14 4.33
C TYR A 104 21.43 -4.65 5.78
N VAL A 105 21.74 -3.37 5.99
CA VAL A 105 21.61 -2.75 7.31
C VAL A 105 20.12 -2.51 7.58
N ALA A 106 19.59 -3.11 8.65
CA ALA A 106 18.20 -2.97 9.04
C ALA A 106 17.87 -1.50 9.36
N MET A 107 16.85 -0.96 8.69
CA MET A 107 16.36 0.40 8.89
C MET A 107 14.87 0.39 9.26
N PRO A 108 14.41 1.29 10.15
CA PRO A 108 15.19 2.30 10.87
C PRO A 108 16.18 1.69 11.89
N TYR A 109 17.40 2.26 11.98
CA TYR A 109 18.50 1.65 12.71
C TYR A 109 18.21 1.49 14.20
N ASN A 110 18.39 0.27 14.72
CA ASN A 110 18.12 -0.09 16.12
C ASN A 110 16.71 0.30 16.61
N ARG A 111 15.74 0.29 15.68
CA ARG A 111 14.32 0.53 15.96
C ARG A 111 13.48 -0.54 15.31
N SER A 112 12.20 -0.57 15.67
CA SER A 112 11.21 -1.44 15.05
C SER A 112 11.15 -1.22 13.55
N LYS A 113 10.96 -2.31 12.81
CA LYS A 113 10.68 -2.29 11.37
C LYS A 113 9.44 -1.43 11.08
N LEU A 114 9.41 -0.81 9.90
CA LEU A 114 8.21 -0.14 9.39
C LEU A 114 7.02 -1.09 9.39
N SER A 115 5.81 -0.54 9.47
CA SER A 115 4.60 -1.32 9.33
C SER A 115 4.52 -1.97 7.95
N ASP A 116 3.79 -3.07 7.85
CA ASP A 116 3.63 -3.76 6.57
C ASP A 116 2.95 -2.85 5.52
N CYS A 117 2.06 -1.95 5.94
CA CYS A 117 1.44 -1.00 5.01
C CYS A 117 2.43 0.03 4.45
N GLU A 118 3.30 0.59 5.28
CA GLU A 118 4.34 1.52 4.81
C GLU A 118 5.31 0.82 3.84
N ILE A 119 5.72 -0.40 4.17
CA ILE A 119 6.57 -1.21 3.29
C ILE A 119 5.87 -1.50 1.97
N ASN A 120 4.60 -1.90 2.00
CA ASN A 120 3.83 -2.20 0.80
C ASN A 120 3.56 -0.96 -0.06
N THR A 121 3.36 0.20 0.56
CA THR A 121 3.26 1.50 -0.13
C THR A 121 4.53 1.78 -0.95
N ILE A 122 5.71 1.65 -0.32
CA ILE A 122 7.00 1.86 -0.98
C ILE A 122 7.21 0.81 -2.09
N LYS A 123 6.93 -0.47 -1.83
CA LYS A 123 7.03 -1.55 -2.83
C LYS A 123 6.12 -1.31 -4.03
N ALA A 124 4.87 -0.93 -3.81
CA ALA A 124 3.91 -0.68 -4.87
C ALA A 124 4.33 0.52 -5.75
N TRP A 125 4.84 1.59 -5.14
CA TRP A 125 5.41 2.70 -5.89
C TRP A 125 6.63 2.28 -6.73
N ILE A 126 7.55 1.48 -6.16
CA ILE A 126 8.73 0.96 -6.90
C ILE A 126 8.28 0.07 -8.06
N ALA A 127 7.32 -0.82 -7.85
CA ALA A 127 6.77 -1.69 -8.89
C ALA A 127 6.13 -0.93 -10.05
N ARG A 128 5.73 0.33 -9.83
CA ARG A 128 5.20 1.25 -10.86
C ARG A 128 6.29 2.09 -11.55
N GLY A 129 7.56 1.73 -11.36
CA GLY A 129 8.71 2.42 -11.95
C GLY A 129 9.32 3.50 -11.08
N ALA A 130 8.93 3.58 -9.80
CA ALA A 130 9.43 4.57 -8.84
C ALA A 130 9.32 6.01 -9.39
N LEU A 131 8.18 6.37 -9.99
CA LEU A 131 7.99 7.65 -10.69
C LEU A 131 8.12 8.84 -9.75
N ASN A 132 8.64 9.98 -10.26
CA ASN A 132 8.63 11.26 -9.54
C ASN A 132 7.35 12.03 -9.85
N ASN A 133 6.27 11.74 -9.13
CA ASN A 133 4.93 12.29 -9.33
C ASN A 133 4.24 12.67 -8.02
#